data_AF-A0AAT9H3M8-F1
#
_entry.id   AF-A0AAT9H3M8-F1
#
_cell.length_a   1.000
_cell.length_b   1.000
_cell.length_c   1.000
_cell.angle_alpha   90.00
_cell.angle_beta   90.00
_cell.angle_gamma   90.00
#
_symmetry.space_group_name_H-M   'P 1'
#
loop_
_entity.id
_entity.type
_entity.pdbx_description
1 polymer ?
#
loop_
_entity_poly.entity_id
_entity_poly.type
_entity_poly.pdbx_seq_one_letter_code
_entity_poly.pdbx_strand_id
1 'polypeptide(L)'
;MKNILNYLPYIVVLLAQFLINNYTVILILTIVTGFIAGFKIENKSVFLKCFLIGLVVSTTVFLIYESRVEYVKELLVNIGLSSLFIYVLFPLFNALNTAILFFFGYKIGTLILERKLKRALQA
;
A
#
# COMPACT_ATOMS: atom_id res chain seq x y z
N MET A 1 6.31 -7.90 -21.88
CA MET A 1 7.02 -8.07 -20.59
C MET A 1 7.37 -6.78 -19.86
N LYS A 2 7.73 -5.65 -20.53
CA LYS A 2 8.07 -4.37 -19.85
C LYS A 2 7.00 -3.86 -18.86
N ASN A 3 5.71 -4.10 -19.12
CA ASN A 3 4.63 -3.62 -18.25
C ASN A 3 4.51 -4.39 -16.92
N ILE A 4 4.88 -5.67 -16.86
CA ILE A 4 4.78 -6.49 -15.64
C ILE A 4 5.75 -6.02 -14.56
N LEU A 5 6.94 -5.58 -14.96
CA LEU A 5 7.95 -5.05 -14.03
C LEU A 5 7.49 -3.78 -13.31
N ASN A 6 6.58 -3.01 -13.91
CA ASN A 6 5.98 -1.84 -13.26
C ASN A 6 5.00 -2.21 -12.13
N TYR A 7 4.55 -3.47 -12.07
CA TYR A 7 3.66 -3.95 -11.01
C TYR A 7 4.39 -4.66 -9.88
N LEU A 8 5.64 -5.05 -10.10
CA LEU A 8 6.46 -5.81 -9.16
C LEU A 8 6.59 -5.14 -7.78
N PRO A 9 6.77 -3.80 -7.65
CA PRO A 9 6.81 -3.15 -6.34
C PRO A 9 5.51 -3.32 -5.52
N TYR A 10 4.34 -3.33 -6.18
CA TYR A 10 3.07 -3.54 -5.47
C TYR A 10 2.95 -4.99 -4.98
N ILE A 11 3.38 -5.96 -5.79
CA ILE A 11 3.39 -7.38 -5.41
C ILE A 11 4.29 -7.60 -4.20
N VAL A 12 5.48 -6.98 -4.18
CA VAL A 12 6.43 -7.09 -3.04
C VAL A 12 5.82 -6.56 -1.75
N VAL A 13 5.17 -5.39 -1.79
CA VAL A 13 4.49 -4.83 -0.61
C VAL A 13 3.39 -5.75 -0.10
N LEU A 14 2.58 -6.29 -1.02
CA LEU A 14 1.50 -7.20 -0.64
C LEU A 14 2.05 -8.50 -0.03
N LEU A 15 3.07 -9.11 -0.63
CA LEU A 15 3.70 -10.31 -0.09
C LEU A 15 4.30 -10.09 1.31
N ALA A 16 4.93 -8.93 1.53
CA ALA A 16 5.47 -8.59 2.83
C ALA A 16 4.39 -8.52 3.92
N GLN A 17 3.17 -8.11 3.59
CA GLN A 17 2.04 -8.08 4.54
C GLN A 17 1.58 -9.48 4.99
N PHE A 18 1.81 -10.52 4.18
CA PHE A 18 1.44 -11.91 4.53
C PHE A 18 2.55 -12.68 5.25
N LEU A 19 3.81 -12.38 4.91
CA LEU A 19 4.95 -13.16 5.38
C LEU A 19 5.53 -12.65 6.70
N ILE A 20 5.19 -11.43 7.10
CA ILE A 20 5.81 -10.74 8.24
C ILE A 20 4.74 -10.41 9.27
N ASN A 21 4.93 -10.84 10.51
CA ASN A 21 3.98 -10.58 11.60
C ASN A 21 4.28 -9.29 12.39
N ASN A 22 5.36 -8.58 12.05
CA ASN A 22 5.74 -7.33 12.71
C ASN A 22 5.30 -6.11 11.89
N TYR A 23 4.32 -5.37 12.40
CA TYR A 23 3.76 -4.20 11.73
C TYR A 23 4.79 -3.11 11.43
N THR A 24 5.73 -2.84 12.33
CA THR A 24 6.80 -1.85 12.12
C THR A 24 7.67 -2.23 10.92
N VAL A 25 7.98 -3.52 10.78
CA VAL A 25 8.76 -4.03 9.65
C VAL A 25 7.97 -3.90 8.34
N ILE A 26 6.68 -4.23 8.34
CA ILE A 26 5.79 -4.04 7.17
C ILE A 26 5.77 -2.58 6.74
N LEU A 27 5.62 -1.65 7.69
CA LEU A 27 5.58 -0.21 7.45
C LEU A 27 6.87 0.26 6.77
N ILE A 28 8.03 -0.07 7.34
CA ILE A 28 9.33 0.31 6.81
C ILE A 28 9.51 -0.28 5.40
N LEU A 29 9.21 -1.57 5.20
CA LEU A 29 9.32 -2.21 3.90
C LEU A 29 8.41 -1.56 2.84
N THR A 30 7.20 -1.17 3.22
CA THR A 30 6.26 -0.49 2.32
C THR A 30 6.81 0.85 1.84
N ILE A 31 7.37 1.65 2.76
CA ILE A 31 8.00 2.94 2.44
C ILE A 31 9.25 2.72 1.56
N VAL A 32 10.15 1.80 1.95
CA VAL A 32 11.38 1.51 1.19
C VAL A 32 11.08 1.02 -0.22
N THR A 33 10.07 0.16 -0.38
CA THR A 33 9.66 -0.34 -1.70
C THR A 33 9.09 0.79 -2.55
N GLY A 34 8.27 1.67 -1.97
CA GLY A 34 7.81 2.90 -2.61
C GLY A 34 8.97 3.78 -3.06
N PHE A 35 9.96 3.99 -2.18
CA PHE A 35 11.15 4.77 -2.48
C PHE A 35 11.92 4.23 -3.68
N ILE A 36 12.19 2.92 -3.71
CA ILE A 36 12.87 2.25 -4.83
C ILE A 36 12.04 2.39 -6.13
N ALA A 37 10.71 2.26 -6.03
CA ALA A 37 9.82 2.43 -7.17
C ALA A 37 9.90 3.85 -7.77
N GLY A 38 10.19 4.87 -6.95
CA GLY A 38 10.40 6.26 -7.38
C GLY A 38 11.51 6.44 -8.41
N PHE A 39 12.49 5.54 -8.46
CA PHE A 39 13.59 5.59 -9.44
C PHE A 39 13.30 4.83 -10.73
N LYS A 40 12.32 3.91 -10.70
CA LYS A 40 12.04 2.99 -11.82
C LYS A 40 10.71 3.25 -12.52
N ILE A 41 9.74 3.86 -11.84
CA ILE A 41 8.39 4.04 -12.36
C ILE A 41 8.11 5.52 -12.61
N GLU A 42 7.97 5.89 -13.88
CA GLU A 42 7.36 7.15 -14.30
C GLU A 42 5.87 6.92 -14.52
N ASN A 43 5.02 7.12 -13.51
CA ASN A 43 3.57 7.00 -13.67
C ASN A 43 2.83 8.18 -13.04
N LYS A 44 1.88 8.74 -13.79
CA LYS A 44 0.99 9.81 -13.31
C LYS A 44 -0.04 9.35 -12.25
N SER A 45 -0.17 8.04 -12.00
CA SER A 45 -1.21 7.47 -11.12
C SER A 45 -0.72 6.37 -10.17
N VAL A 46 0.50 6.49 -9.65
CA VAL A 46 1.09 5.48 -8.74
C VAL A 46 0.23 5.23 -7.50
N PHE A 47 -0.27 6.29 -6.85
CA PHE A 47 -1.16 6.15 -5.69
C PHE A 47 -2.41 5.34 -6.03
N LEU A 48 -3.13 5.74 -7.09
CA LEU A 48 -4.38 5.09 -7.49
C LEU A 48 -4.17 3.62 -7.87
N LYS A 49 -3.08 3.31 -8.58
CA LYS A 49 -2.73 1.93 -8.93
C LYS A 49 -2.44 1.10 -7.69
N CYS A 50 -1.64 1.63 -6.75
CA CYS A 50 -1.35 0.96 -5.49
C CYS A 50 -2.63 0.72 -4.68
N PHE A 51 -3.50 1.74 -4.60
CA PHE A 51 -4.76 1.68 -3.89
C PHE A 51 -5.70 0.63 -4.48
N LEU A 52 -5.92 0.63 -5.81
CA LEU A 52 -6.82 -0.34 -6.45
C LEU A 52 -6.33 -1.78 -6.30
N ILE A 53 -5.03 -2.00 -6.50
CA ILE A 53 -4.42 -3.33 -6.32
C ILE A 53 -4.53 -3.76 -4.85
N GLY A 54 -4.21 -2.85 -3.92
CA GLY A 54 -4.34 -3.09 -2.49
C GLY A 54 -5.78 -3.40 -2.10
N LEU A 55 -6.76 -2.68 -2.65
CA LEU A 55 -8.18 -2.89 -2.36
C LEU A 55 -8.64 -4.28 -2.78
N VAL A 56 -8.28 -4.72 -3.99
CA VAL A 56 -8.60 -6.08 -4.45
C VAL A 56 -8.00 -7.11 -3.52
N VAL A 57 -6.70 -7.01 -3.22
CA VAL A 57 -6.01 -8.01 -2.39
C VAL A 57 -6.50 -7.99 -0.94
N SER A 58 -6.64 -6.83 -0.32
CA SER A 58 -7.17 -6.70 1.03
C SER A 58 -8.60 -7.22 1.14
N THR A 59 -9.43 -7.04 0.10
CA THR A 59 -10.79 -7.62 0.06
C THR A 59 -10.73 -9.14 -0.01
N THR A 60 -9.94 -9.71 -0.92
CA THR A 60 -9.79 -11.17 -1.03
C THR A 60 -9.32 -11.80 0.28
N VAL A 61 -8.32 -11.18 0.92
CA VAL A 61 -7.74 -11.67 2.17
C VAL A 61 -8.72 -11.55 3.32
N PHE A 62 -9.43 -10.43 3.40
CA PHE A 62 -10.46 -10.22 4.41
C PHE A 62 -11.52 -11.32 4.34
N LEU A 63 -11.97 -11.67 3.13
CA LEU A 63 -12.95 -12.74 2.94
C LEU A 63 -12.43 -14.14 3.31
N ILE A 64 -11.11 -14.39 3.15
CA ILE A 64 -10.49 -15.67 3.54
C ILE A 64 -10.27 -15.75 5.06
N TYR A 65 -9.91 -14.64 5.70
CA TYR A 65 -9.49 -14.57 7.10
C TYR A 65 -10.42 -13.72 7.97
N GLU A 66 -11.72 -13.69 7.65
CA GLU A 66 -12.72 -12.84 8.32
C GLU A 66 -12.74 -13.02 9.85
N SER A 67 -12.46 -14.24 10.33
CA SER A 67 -12.40 -14.57 11.76
C SER A 67 -11.34 -13.76 12.54
N ARG A 68 -10.32 -13.21 11.86
CA ARG A 68 -9.26 -12.41 12.50
C ARG A 68 -9.71 -11.03 12.94
N VAL A 69 -10.87 -10.56 12.48
CA VAL A 69 -11.36 -9.20 12.66
C VAL A 69 -12.77 -9.17 13.27
N GLU A 70 -13.23 -10.31 13.76
CA GLU A 70 -14.54 -10.49 14.37
C GLU A 70 -14.75 -9.59 15.59
N TYR A 71 -13.71 -9.36 16.39
CA TYR A 71 -13.73 -8.43 17.53
C TYR A 71 -14.09 -6.99 17.14
N VAL A 72 -13.84 -6.59 15.89
CA VAL A 72 -14.17 -5.25 15.38
C VAL A 72 -15.67 -5.15 15.10
N LYS A 73 -16.36 -6.27 14.80
CA LYS A 73 -17.81 -6.28 14.58
C LYS A 73 -18.53 -5.83 15.86
N GLU A 74 -18.11 -6.35 17.02
CA GLU A 74 -18.69 -5.97 18.31
C GLU A 74 -18.48 -4.49 18.62
N LEU A 75 -17.27 -3.96 18.36
CA LEU A 75 -16.98 -2.53 18.50
C LEU A 75 -17.90 -1.66 17.63
N LEU A 76 -18.11 -2.02 16.36
CA LEU A 76 -18.99 -1.28 15.45
C LEU A 76 -20.44 -1.28 15.93
N VAL A 77 -20.94 -2.42 16.38
CA VAL A 77 -22.30 -2.54 16.91
C VAL A 77 -22.47 -1.69 18.18
N ASN A 78 -21.48 -1.69 19.07
CA ASN A 78 -21.49 -0.90 20.30
C ASN A 78 -21.52 0.62 20.07
N ILE A 79 -21.01 1.10 18.93
CA ILE A 79 -21.11 2.51 18.52
C ILE A 79 -22.34 2.80 17.62
N GLY A 80 -23.26 1.84 17.50
CA GLY A 80 -24.52 1.99 16.76
C GLY A 80 -24.41 1.80 15.25
N LEU A 81 -23.30 1.25 14.74
CA LEU A 81 -23.11 0.95 13.32
C LEU A 81 -23.48 -0.51 13.00
N SER A 82 -23.92 -0.74 11.76
CA SER A 82 -24.17 -2.10 11.29
C SER A 82 -22.86 -2.89 11.22
N SER A 83 -22.90 -4.16 11.63
CA SER A 83 -21.78 -5.09 11.47
C SER A 83 -21.35 -5.24 10.02
N LEU A 84 -22.22 -4.96 9.04
CA LEU A 84 -21.91 -5.01 7.62
C LEU A 84 -20.86 -3.96 7.19
N PHE A 85 -20.65 -2.89 7.97
CA PHE A 85 -19.64 -1.90 7.65
C PHE A 85 -18.22 -2.48 7.67
N ILE A 86 -17.97 -3.58 8.38
CA ILE A 86 -16.64 -4.20 8.46
C ILE A 86 -16.15 -4.66 7.08
N TYR A 87 -17.05 -5.16 6.23
CA TYR A 87 -16.72 -5.66 4.88
C TYR A 87 -16.26 -4.54 3.94
N VAL A 88 -16.58 -3.29 4.27
CA VAL A 88 -16.17 -2.11 3.48
C VAL A 88 -15.00 -1.41 4.14
N LEU A 89 -15.12 -1.08 5.43
CA LEU A 89 -14.12 -0.26 6.13
C LEU A 89 -12.77 -0.97 6.22
N PHE A 90 -12.75 -2.26 6.53
CA PHE A 90 -11.49 -2.96 6.79
C PHE A 90 -10.63 -3.10 5.52
N PRO A 91 -11.15 -3.59 4.38
CA PRO A 91 -10.39 -3.62 3.15
C PRO A 91 -10.01 -2.23 2.66
N LEU A 92 -10.92 -1.26 2.79
CA LEU A 92 -10.70 0.12 2.35
C LEU A 92 -9.57 0.80 3.11
N PHE A 93 -9.58 0.75 4.45
CA PHE A 93 -8.55 1.38 5.27
C PHE A 93 -7.20 0.70 5.14
N ASN A 94 -7.15 -0.64 5.01
CA ASN A 94 -5.90 -1.34 4.75
C ASN A 94 -5.29 -0.95 3.40
N ALA A 95 -6.11 -0.88 2.35
CA ALA A 95 -5.69 -0.44 1.03
C ALA A 95 -5.21 1.02 1.03
N LEU A 96 -5.94 1.92 1.71
CA LEU A 96 -5.56 3.32 1.88
C LEU A 96 -4.23 3.46 2.62
N ASN A 97 -4.08 2.81 3.78
CA ASN A 97 -2.87 2.88 4.59
C ASN A 97 -1.64 2.42 3.79
N THR A 98 -1.76 1.29 3.10
CA THR A 98 -0.70 0.77 2.23
C THR A 98 -0.36 1.74 1.10
N ALA A 99 -1.36 2.29 0.42
CA ALA A 99 -1.15 3.21 -0.69
C ALA A 99 -0.51 4.53 -0.25
N ILE A 100 -0.89 5.06 0.92
CA ILE A 100 -0.30 6.26 1.51
C ILE A 100 1.18 6.03 1.83
N LEU A 101 1.51 4.95 2.54
CA LEU A 101 2.89 4.63 2.92
C LEU A 101 3.78 4.40 1.68
N PHE A 102 3.26 3.67 0.70
CA PHE A 102 3.98 3.43 -0.55
C PHE A 102 4.20 4.74 -1.32
N PHE A 103 3.16 5.56 -1.47
CA PHE A 103 3.23 6.82 -2.20
C PHE A 103 4.14 7.84 -1.51
N PHE A 104 4.17 7.85 -0.19
CA PHE A 104 5.11 8.65 0.58
C PHE A 104 6.56 8.28 0.23
N GLY A 105 6.90 6.99 0.29
CA GLY A 105 8.21 6.51 -0.15
C GLY A 105 8.51 6.91 -1.59
N TYR A 106 7.56 6.66 -2.51
CA TYR A 106 7.67 7.01 -3.92
C TYR A 106 7.99 8.49 -4.14
N LYS A 107 7.27 9.39 -3.45
CA LYS A 107 7.50 10.83 -3.55
C LYS A 107 8.89 11.24 -3.09
N ILE A 108 9.38 10.67 -1.97
CA ILE A 108 10.76 10.89 -1.54
C ILE A 108 11.75 10.47 -2.64
N GLY A 109 11.55 9.29 -3.23
CA GLY A 109 12.40 8.78 -4.32
C GLY A 109 12.45 9.73 -5.52
N THR A 110 11.28 10.17 -6.00
CA THR A 110 11.18 11.10 -7.13
C THR A 110 11.85 12.45 -6.84
N LEU A 111 11.67 13.02 -5.65
CA LEU A 111 12.30 14.29 -5.26
C LEU A 111 13.83 14.19 -5.21
N ILE A 112 14.37 13.06 -4.75
CA ILE A 112 15.83 12.84 -4.76
C ILE A 112 16.35 12.73 -6.18
N LEU A 113 15.64 12.01 -7.06
CA LEU A 113 16.01 11.87 -8.47
C LEU A 113 16.03 13.23 -9.18
N GLU A 114 14.97 14.03 -9.01
CA GLU A 114 14.88 15.39 -9.57
C GLU A 114 16.02 16.29 -9.10
N ARG A 115 16.36 16.24 -7.80
CA ARG A 115 17.49 17.02 -7.25
C ARG A 115 18.83 16.59 -7.84
N LYS A 116 19.06 15.28 -8.02
CA LYS A 116 20.28 14.78 -8.67
C LYS A 116 20.37 15.23 -10.13
N LEU A 117 19.26 15.16 -10.87
CA LEU A 117 19.21 15.57 -12.27
C LEU A 117 19.50 17.07 -12.42
N LYS A 118 18.89 17.91 -11.58
CA LYS A 118 19.14 19.37 -11.56
C LYS A 118 20.60 19.72 -11.31
N ARG A 119 21.26 19.02 -10.38
CA ARG A 119 22.70 19.23 -10.10
C ARG A 119 23.58 18.82 -11.28
N ALA A 120 23.26 17.71 -11.95
CA ALA A 120 24.00 17.25 -13.12
C ALA A 120 23.87 18.18 -14.33
N LEU A 121 22.74 18.88 -14.47
CA LEU A 121 22.52 19.89 -15.52
C LEU A 121 23.22 21.24 -15.24
N GLN A 122 23.66 21.47 -14.00
CA GLN A 122 24.33 22.70 -13.58
C GLN A 122 25.87 22.56 -13.49
N ALA A 123 26.39 21.33 -13.65
CA ALA A 123 27.81 21.00 -13.66
C ALA A 123 28.29 20.84 -15.10
#